data_AF-V5IMN1-F1
#
_entry.id   AF-V5IMN1-F1
#
_cell.length_a   1.000
_cell.length_b   1.000
_cell.length_c   1.000
_cell.angle_alpha   90.00
_cell.angle_beta   90.00
_cell.angle_gamma   90.00
#
_symmetry.space_group_name_H-M   'P 1'
#
loop_
_entity.id
_entity.type
_entity.pdbx_description
1 polymer ?
#
loop_
_entity_poly.entity_id
_entity_poly.type
_entity_poly.pdbx_seq_one_letter_code
_entity_poly.pdbx_strand_id
1 'polypeptide(L)'
;MAGKGLKSLNEAMNALSIASKSCRALPMRQSSILPCRRSMASVATPPAANITRSVSEPWQPITNVPVTVYSFPELEPRSLESYSARHLHLPLRRDILHLAVIYEGDSTRRGMASTKTRYEVHGSHKKMSPQKGTGNARRGTRQSPLMKGGGKTFGPKPRDFSTKLNKKVYDLAWRTALSYRYKRGELIVTEDGLDLPLPNDFLWLAGGGKLSRELEDGYVRKWVHEFMTSLNWGKEAGRTTFITGDKRPNLFTGFELAGAEGRALELWDVDVKDLLETGRIVIERSALKEMIEDHQSDLVTRVAVQGLRQKGPNLGEVLVRAPRY
;
A
#
# COMPACT_ATOMS: atom_id res chain seq x y z
N MET A 1 1.47 35.56 -45.64
CA MET A 1 0.82 34.30 -45.21
C MET A 1 0.10 34.57 -43.90
N ALA A 2 -1.20 34.80 -43.95
CA ALA A 2 -2.05 34.84 -42.76
C ALA A 2 -2.07 33.45 -42.09
N GLY A 3 -2.03 33.39 -40.75
CA GLY A 3 -1.97 32.12 -40.03
C GLY A 3 -2.35 32.23 -38.57
N LYS A 4 -3.63 32.54 -38.32
CA LYS A 4 -4.39 32.28 -37.08
C LYS A 4 -3.77 32.81 -35.79
N GLY A 5 -4.07 34.09 -35.54
CA GLY A 5 -3.97 34.70 -34.23
C GLY A 5 -4.65 33.85 -33.16
N LEU A 6 -4.00 33.82 -32.00
CA LEU A 6 -4.52 33.35 -30.73
C LEU A 6 -5.94 33.88 -30.56
N LYS A 7 -6.93 33.03 -30.80
CA LYS A 7 -8.30 33.29 -30.37
C LYS A 7 -8.23 33.60 -28.88
N SER A 8 -8.64 34.81 -28.59
CA SER A 8 -8.24 35.57 -27.42
C SER A 8 -8.77 34.93 -26.14
N LEU A 9 -8.07 35.19 -25.04
CA LEU A 9 -8.48 34.89 -23.66
C LEU A 9 -9.97 35.19 -23.38
N ASN A 10 -10.56 36.16 -24.10
CA ASN A 10 -11.98 36.49 -24.02
C ASN A 10 -12.91 35.35 -24.46
N GLU A 11 -12.57 34.55 -25.48
CA GLU A 11 -13.38 33.39 -25.88
C GLU A 11 -13.34 32.31 -24.80
N ALA A 12 -12.18 32.07 -24.18
CA ALA A 12 -12.02 31.14 -23.06
C ALA A 12 -12.80 31.60 -21.81
N MET A 13 -12.77 32.90 -21.51
CA MET A 13 -13.55 33.49 -20.41
C MET A 13 -15.06 33.45 -20.67
N ASN A 14 -15.50 33.64 -21.91
CA ASN A 14 -16.91 33.50 -22.27
C ASN A 14 -17.41 32.06 -22.18
N ALA A 15 -16.57 31.06 -22.48
CA ALA A 15 -16.92 29.65 -22.27
C ALA A 15 -17.11 29.34 -20.77
N LEU A 16 -16.28 29.92 -19.90
CA LEU A 16 -16.43 29.81 -18.43
C LEU A 16 -17.70 30.50 -17.91
N SER A 17 -18.14 31.60 -18.55
CA SER A 17 -19.39 32.30 -18.21
C SER A 17 -20.66 31.46 -18.41
N ILE A 18 -20.61 30.32 -19.11
CA ILE A 18 -21.80 29.47 -19.29
C ILE A 18 -22.28 28.90 -17.93
N ALA A 19 -21.41 28.83 -16.93
CA ALA A 19 -21.76 28.41 -15.58
C ALA A 19 -22.66 29.40 -14.80
N SER A 20 -22.84 30.64 -15.27
CA SER A 20 -23.67 31.64 -14.58
C SER A 20 -25.09 31.78 -15.15
N LYS A 21 -25.55 30.87 -16.01
CA LYS A 21 -26.98 30.86 -16.40
C LYS A 21 -27.82 30.62 -15.15
N SER A 22 -28.48 31.68 -14.71
CA SER A 22 -29.43 31.68 -13.60
C SER A 22 -30.41 30.53 -13.78
N CYS A 23 -30.52 29.71 -12.74
CA CYS A 23 -31.51 28.65 -12.66
C CYS A 23 -32.88 29.28 -12.93
N ARG A 24 -33.47 28.95 -14.08
CA ARG A 24 -34.84 29.32 -14.42
C ARG A 24 -35.74 28.76 -13.33
N ALA A 25 -36.20 29.62 -12.43
CA ALA A 25 -37.15 29.26 -11.40
C ALA A 25 -38.40 28.68 -12.08
N LEU A 26 -38.75 27.44 -11.75
CA LEU A 26 -39.98 26.81 -12.20
C LEU A 26 -41.17 27.56 -11.58
N PRO A 27 -42.24 27.85 -12.34
CA PRO A 27 -43.40 28.56 -11.82
C PRO A 27 -44.16 27.63 -10.86
N MET A 28 -44.04 27.87 -9.55
CA MET A 28 -44.89 27.20 -8.57
C MET A 28 -46.26 27.88 -8.54
N ARG A 29 -47.27 27.09 -8.91
CA ARG A 29 -48.70 27.42 -8.93
C ARG A 29 -49.15 27.92 -7.54
N GLN A 30 -49.82 29.07 -7.52
CA GLN A 30 -50.48 29.62 -6.33
C GLN A 30 -51.61 28.68 -5.90
N SER A 31 -51.40 27.92 -4.82
CA SER A 31 -52.50 27.24 -4.13
C SER A 31 -52.97 28.08 -2.95
N SER A 32 -54.27 28.31 -2.93
CA SER A 32 -55.07 29.15 -2.05
C SER A 32 -54.93 28.82 -0.56
N ILE A 33 -54.48 29.83 0.17
CA ILE A 33 -54.91 30.34 1.49
C ILE A 33 -55.85 29.40 2.27
N LEU A 34 -55.30 28.73 3.29
CA LEU A 34 -56.04 28.28 4.46
C LEU A 34 -55.46 29.00 5.69
N PRO A 35 -56.31 29.61 6.55
CA PRO A 35 -55.83 30.32 7.74
C PRO A 35 -55.76 29.34 8.90
N CYS A 36 -54.56 29.06 9.41
CA CYS A 36 -54.44 28.47 10.74
C CYS A 36 -53.11 28.85 11.39
N ARG A 37 -53.21 29.87 12.25
CA ARG A 37 -52.50 30.03 13.53
C ARG A 37 -51.04 29.57 13.53
N ARG A 38 -50.12 30.46 13.18
CA ARG A 38 -48.69 30.25 13.41
C ARG A 38 -48.07 31.50 14.01
N SER A 39 -47.45 31.25 15.15
CA SER A 39 -46.54 32.08 15.94
C SER A 39 -45.83 33.17 15.15
N MET A 40 -45.71 34.34 15.78
CA MET A 40 -44.76 35.41 15.48
C MET A 40 -43.30 34.90 15.60
N ALA A 41 -42.94 33.85 14.87
CA ALA A 41 -41.56 33.54 14.60
C ALA A 41 -41.17 34.50 13.48
N SER A 42 -40.54 35.61 13.85
CA SER A 42 -39.84 36.45 12.89
C SER A 42 -38.91 35.51 12.12
N VAL A 43 -39.25 35.24 10.86
CA VAL A 43 -38.38 34.47 9.97
C VAL A 43 -37.14 35.33 9.84
N ALA A 44 -36.11 35.00 10.62
CA ALA A 44 -34.83 35.64 10.47
C ALA A 44 -34.41 35.39 9.02
N THR A 45 -34.45 36.45 8.21
CA THR A 45 -33.90 36.43 6.87
C THR A 45 -32.45 35.98 7.03
N PRO A 46 -32.02 34.83 6.49
CA PRO A 46 -30.61 34.50 6.54
C PRO A 46 -29.86 35.68 5.91
N PRO A 47 -28.75 36.15 6.51
CA PRO A 47 -28.02 37.28 5.96
C PRO A 47 -27.76 36.98 4.48
N ALA A 48 -28.03 37.97 3.62
CA ALA A 48 -27.73 37.86 2.20
C ALA A 48 -26.30 37.33 2.09
N ALA A 49 -26.13 36.13 1.54
CA ALA A 49 -24.81 35.56 1.34
C ALA A 49 -24.03 36.60 0.54
N ASN A 50 -22.98 37.18 1.12
CA ASN A 50 -22.14 38.15 0.41
C ASN A 50 -21.57 37.41 -0.82
N ILE A 51 -22.20 37.61 -1.98
CA ILE A 51 -21.74 37.06 -3.26
C ILE A 51 -20.42 37.72 -3.68
N THR A 52 -20.05 38.83 -3.04
CA THR A 52 -18.66 39.29 -2.95
C THR A 52 -17.86 38.37 -2.01
N ARG A 53 -17.86 37.05 -2.27
CA ARG A 53 -16.75 36.19 -1.86
C ARG A 53 -15.54 36.80 -2.54
N SER A 54 -14.77 37.52 -1.74
CA SER A 54 -13.63 38.28 -2.17
C SER A 54 -12.74 37.41 -3.05
N VAL A 55 -12.44 37.89 -4.25
CA VAL A 55 -11.48 37.28 -5.20
C VAL A 55 -10.10 37.00 -4.55
N SER A 56 -9.88 37.50 -3.32
CA SER A 56 -8.64 37.45 -2.56
C SER A 56 -8.46 36.28 -1.60
N GLU A 57 -9.38 35.31 -1.48
CA GLU A 57 -9.10 34.13 -0.64
C GLU A 57 -8.03 33.24 -1.30
N PRO A 58 -6.83 33.07 -0.70
CA PRO A 58 -5.81 32.21 -1.27
C PRO A 58 -6.26 30.74 -1.18
N TRP A 59 -5.92 29.95 -2.20
CA TRP A 59 -6.15 28.50 -2.18
C TRP A 59 -5.43 27.86 -0.99
N GLN A 60 -6.18 27.18 -0.12
CA GLN A 60 -5.64 26.45 1.02
C GLN A 60 -5.55 24.94 0.69
N PRO A 61 -4.36 24.33 0.75
CA PRO A 61 -4.22 22.89 0.53
C PRO A 61 -4.81 22.09 1.69
N ILE A 62 -5.28 20.88 1.39
CA ILE A 62 -5.70 19.90 2.39
C ILE A 62 -4.49 19.54 3.26
N THR A 63 -4.59 19.76 4.57
CA THR A 63 -3.53 19.49 5.54
C THR A 63 -3.68 18.13 6.21
N ASN A 64 -4.92 17.72 6.49
CA ASN A 64 -5.27 16.51 7.21
C ASN A 64 -6.39 15.75 6.49
N VAL A 65 -6.46 14.45 6.76
CA VAL A 65 -7.33 13.49 6.10
C VAL A 65 -7.95 12.54 7.14
N PRO A 66 -9.28 12.33 7.10
CA PRO A 66 -9.96 11.46 8.05
C PRO A 66 -9.78 9.97 7.69
N VAL A 67 -9.58 9.15 8.71
CA VAL A 67 -9.47 7.69 8.64
C VAL A 67 -10.42 7.10 9.67
N THR A 68 -11.31 6.22 9.21
CA THR A 68 -12.23 5.47 10.08
C THR A 68 -11.55 4.20 10.57
N VAL A 69 -11.51 4.02 11.89
CA VAL A 69 -11.06 2.78 12.54
C VAL A 69 -12.29 1.91 12.78
N TYR A 70 -12.26 0.68 12.28
CA TYR A 70 -13.36 -0.28 12.37
C TYR A 70 -13.13 -1.33 13.46
N SER A 71 -14.20 -1.86 14.06
CA SER A 71 -14.13 -3.09 14.85
C SER A 71 -13.95 -4.30 13.93
N PHE A 72 -13.35 -5.38 14.42
CA PHE A 72 -13.26 -6.65 13.71
C PHE A 72 -13.83 -7.75 14.59
N PRO A 73 -14.69 -8.64 14.07
CA PRO A 73 -14.96 -8.92 12.65
C PRO A 73 -16.15 -8.17 12.01
N GLU A 74 -16.95 -7.45 12.80
CA GLU A 74 -18.24 -6.89 12.33
C GLU A 74 -18.09 -5.63 11.47
N LEU A 75 -16.93 -4.98 11.47
CA LEU A 75 -16.62 -3.78 10.69
C LEU A 75 -17.48 -2.56 11.07
N GLU A 76 -17.80 -2.40 12.35
CA GLU A 76 -18.48 -1.20 12.84
C GLU A 76 -17.49 -0.04 13.03
N PRO A 77 -17.82 1.21 12.64
CA PRO A 77 -16.93 2.34 12.82
C PRO A 77 -16.79 2.71 14.31
N ARG A 78 -15.59 2.53 14.87
CA ARG A 78 -15.29 2.83 16.27
C ARG A 78 -14.84 4.27 16.49
N SER A 79 -13.88 4.73 15.71
CA SER A 79 -13.31 6.06 15.87
C SER A 79 -12.96 6.67 14.53
N LEU A 80 -13.01 8.00 14.48
CA LEU A 80 -12.54 8.79 13.36
C LEU A 80 -11.24 9.46 13.77
N GLU A 81 -10.16 9.16 13.05
CA GLU A 81 -8.84 9.72 13.30
C GLU A 81 -8.40 10.65 12.17
N SER A 82 -7.67 11.71 12.52
CA SER A 82 -7.11 12.69 11.60
C SER A 82 -5.62 12.43 11.39
N TYR A 83 -5.25 12.10 10.16
CA TYR A 83 -3.86 11.91 9.74
C TYR A 83 -3.42 13.04 8.83
N SER A 84 -2.13 13.38 8.83
CA SER A 84 -1.62 14.38 7.89
C SER A 84 -1.74 13.90 6.43
N ALA A 85 -2.09 14.83 5.54
CA ALA A 85 -2.11 14.62 4.10
C ALA A 85 -0.75 14.15 3.54
N ARG A 86 0.36 14.47 4.23
CA ARG A 86 1.71 14.01 3.89
C ARG A 86 1.93 12.52 4.14
N HIS A 87 1.09 11.87 4.94
CA HIS A 87 1.17 10.44 5.24
C HIS A 87 0.25 9.61 4.33
N LEU A 88 -1.02 10.00 4.22
CA LEU A 88 -2.06 9.19 3.57
C LEU A 88 -2.73 9.85 2.35
N HIS A 89 -2.25 11.01 1.88
CA HIS A 89 -2.88 11.72 0.76
C HIS A 89 -1.90 12.24 -0.31
N LEU A 90 -0.73 11.62 -0.42
CA LEU A 90 0.25 11.97 -1.45
C LEU A 90 -0.28 11.67 -2.87
N PRO A 91 0.13 12.44 -3.90
CA PRO A 91 -0.13 12.08 -5.28
C PRO A 91 0.61 10.78 -5.64
N LEU A 92 0.04 9.99 -6.54
CA LEU A 92 0.65 8.74 -6.99
C LEU A 92 1.95 9.03 -7.74
N ARG A 93 3.06 8.46 -7.26
CA ARG A 93 4.40 8.58 -7.84
C ARG A 93 4.96 7.22 -8.25
N ARG A 94 4.67 6.82 -9.50
CA ARG A 94 5.09 5.53 -10.07
C ARG A 94 6.61 5.34 -10.12
N ASP A 95 7.34 6.44 -10.29
CA ASP A 95 8.80 6.49 -10.33
C ASP A 95 9.41 6.00 -9.01
N ILE A 96 8.90 6.52 -7.89
CA ILE A 96 9.39 6.18 -6.55
C ILE A 96 9.00 4.76 -6.17
N LEU A 97 7.74 4.37 -6.43
CA LEU A 97 7.27 3.01 -6.17
C LEU A 97 8.08 1.97 -6.95
N HIS A 98 8.38 2.25 -8.22
CA HIS A 98 9.20 1.36 -9.03
C HIS A 98 10.63 1.21 -8.48
N LEU A 99 11.25 2.30 -8.00
CA LEU A 99 12.57 2.23 -7.36
C LEU A 99 12.55 1.37 -6.09
N ALA A 100 11.52 1.50 -5.25
CA ALA A 100 11.36 0.69 -4.05
C ALA A 100 11.18 -0.80 -4.38
N VAL A 101 10.29 -1.12 -5.33
CA VAL A 101 10.05 -2.52 -5.75
C VAL A 101 11.30 -3.16 -6.38
N ILE A 102 12.08 -2.42 -7.17
CA ILE A 102 13.37 -2.92 -7.68
C ILE A 102 14.35 -3.17 -6.54
N TYR A 103 14.47 -2.21 -5.61
CA TYR A 103 15.36 -2.32 -4.46
C TYR A 103 15.05 -3.54 -3.58
N GLU A 104 13.78 -3.76 -3.25
CA GLU A 104 13.29 -4.95 -2.54
C GLU A 104 13.57 -6.22 -3.36
N GLY A 105 13.17 -6.20 -4.65
CA GLY A 105 13.33 -7.33 -5.57
C GLY A 105 14.78 -7.77 -5.76
N ASP A 106 15.73 -6.83 -5.80
CA ASP A 106 17.16 -7.13 -5.88
C ASP A 106 17.73 -7.67 -4.55
N SER A 107 17.23 -7.18 -3.42
CA SER A 107 17.64 -7.61 -2.07
C SER A 107 17.20 -9.04 -1.74
N THR A 108 16.06 -9.48 -2.26
CA THR A 108 15.57 -10.87 -2.07
C THR A 108 16.38 -11.93 -2.82
N ARG A 109 17.29 -11.53 -3.72
CA ARG A 109 18.04 -12.47 -4.58
C ARG A 109 19.24 -13.06 -3.84
N ARG A 110 19.26 -14.39 -3.71
CA ARG A 110 20.36 -15.11 -3.04
C ARG A 110 21.70 -15.14 -3.80
N GLY A 111 21.66 -15.00 -5.13
CA GLY A 111 22.87 -14.94 -5.96
C GLY A 111 23.81 -16.16 -5.90
N MET A 112 23.32 -17.38 -5.63
CA MET A 112 24.16 -18.60 -5.48
C MET A 112 24.62 -19.26 -6.79
N ALA A 113 24.35 -18.67 -7.95
CA ALA A 113 24.72 -19.26 -9.23
C ALA A 113 26.25 -19.29 -9.39
N SER A 114 26.83 -20.48 -9.52
CA SER A 114 28.27 -20.66 -9.64
C SER A 114 28.62 -21.64 -10.76
N THR A 115 29.36 -21.16 -11.74
CA THR A 115 29.95 -21.99 -12.79
C THR A 115 31.44 -22.17 -12.55
N LYS A 116 31.96 -23.36 -12.86
CA LYS A 116 33.39 -23.66 -12.71
C LYS A 116 34.23 -22.92 -13.77
N THR A 117 35.18 -22.10 -13.33
CA THR A 117 36.24 -21.58 -14.21
C THR A 117 37.20 -22.71 -14.56
N ARG A 118 38.08 -22.50 -15.54
CA ARG A 118 39.12 -23.49 -15.90
C ARG A 118 40.02 -23.90 -14.73
N TYR A 119 40.17 -23.06 -13.71
CA TYR A 119 40.99 -23.35 -12.53
C TYR A 119 40.25 -24.21 -11.50
N GLU A 120 38.92 -24.17 -11.49
CA GLU A 120 38.07 -24.93 -10.55
C GLU A 120 37.63 -26.27 -11.13
N VAL A 121 37.65 -26.42 -12.46
CA VAL A 121 37.38 -27.70 -13.11
C VAL A 121 38.47 -28.69 -12.75
N HIS A 122 38.10 -29.87 -12.28
CA HIS A 122 39.05 -30.94 -12.01
C HIS A 122 39.73 -31.40 -13.31
N GLY A 123 41.06 -31.35 -13.34
CA GLY A 123 41.84 -31.79 -14.50
C GLY A 123 43.31 -31.42 -14.39
N SER A 124 44.12 -31.95 -15.31
CA SER A 124 45.55 -31.62 -15.34
C SER A 124 45.79 -30.20 -15.88
N HIS A 125 46.55 -29.41 -15.12
CA HIS A 125 47.11 -28.13 -15.56
C HIS A 125 48.31 -28.29 -16.51
N LYS A 126 48.79 -29.52 -16.71
CA LYS A 126 49.82 -29.82 -17.70
C LYS A 126 49.22 -29.67 -19.10
N LYS A 127 50.03 -29.14 -20.02
CA LYS A 127 49.72 -29.16 -21.45
C LYS A 127 49.55 -30.62 -21.92
N MET A 128 48.47 -30.92 -22.65
CA MET A 128 48.12 -32.30 -23.01
C MET A 128 49.08 -32.96 -24.01
N SER A 129 49.70 -32.18 -24.88
CA SER A 129 50.60 -32.64 -25.94
C SER A 129 51.70 -31.59 -26.17
N PRO A 130 52.87 -31.96 -26.75
CA PRO A 130 53.88 -30.98 -27.12
C PRO A 130 53.32 -29.94 -28.11
N GLN A 131 53.98 -28.78 -28.20
CA GLN A 131 53.51 -27.66 -29.02
C GLN A 131 53.52 -27.96 -30.53
N LYS A 132 54.37 -28.88 -30.96
CA LYS A 132 54.56 -29.34 -32.35
C LYS A 132 54.93 -30.82 -32.37
N GLY A 133 54.86 -31.45 -33.54
CA GLY A 133 55.28 -32.85 -33.76
C GLY A 133 54.20 -33.92 -33.54
N THR A 134 52.98 -33.56 -33.13
CA THR A 134 51.89 -34.53 -32.87
C THR A 134 50.94 -34.72 -34.05
N GLY A 135 51.01 -33.91 -35.11
CA GLY A 135 50.03 -33.88 -36.21
C GLY A 135 48.64 -33.33 -35.83
N ASN A 136 48.34 -33.19 -34.54
CA ASN A 136 47.09 -32.64 -34.00
C ASN A 136 47.09 -31.10 -33.93
N ALA A 137 45.90 -30.50 -33.90
CA ALA A 137 45.72 -29.07 -33.63
C ALA A 137 46.35 -28.66 -32.29
N ARG A 138 46.94 -27.45 -32.24
CA ARG A 138 47.59 -26.90 -31.02
C ARG A 138 46.62 -26.90 -29.85
N ARG A 139 47.03 -27.45 -28.71
CA ARG A 139 46.20 -27.55 -27.51
C ARG A 139 46.88 -27.02 -26.26
N GLY A 140 46.07 -26.44 -25.37
CA GLY A 140 46.46 -26.02 -24.03
C GLY A 140 46.28 -27.12 -22.98
N THR A 141 45.81 -26.72 -21.80
CA THR A 141 45.47 -27.62 -20.69
C THR A 141 44.12 -28.30 -20.92
N ARG A 142 43.86 -29.43 -20.24
CA ARG A 142 42.59 -30.19 -20.37
C ARG A 142 41.37 -29.38 -19.92
N GLN A 143 41.53 -28.48 -18.96
CA GLN A 143 40.45 -27.64 -18.42
C GLN A 143 40.06 -26.46 -19.33
N SER A 144 40.67 -26.34 -20.51
CA SER A 144 40.41 -25.24 -21.45
C SER A 144 38.91 -25.14 -21.78
N PRO A 145 38.30 -23.94 -21.75
CA PRO A 145 36.90 -23.75 -22.08
C PRO A 145 36.54 -24.14 -23.53
N LEU A 146 37.54 -24.21 -24.41
CA LEU A 146 37.37 -24.68 -25.79
C LEU A 146 37.15 -26.21 -25.88
N MET A 147 37.46 -26.95 -24.82
CA MET A 147 37.29 -28.40 -24.78
C MET A 147 35.96 -28.80 -24.15
N LYS A 148 35.39 -29.92 -24.63
CA LYS A 148 34.25 -30.55 -23.95
C LYS A 148 34.65 -30.92 -22.52
N GLY A 149 33.84 -30.50 -21.53
CA GLY A 149 34.12 -30.69 -20.11
C GLY A 149 35.15 -29.72 -19.50
N GLY A 150 35.63 -28.73 -20.26
CA GLY A 150 36.44 -27.63 -19.71
C GLY A 150 35.63 -26.63 -18.88
N GLY A 151 36.30 -25.65 -18.28
CA GLY A 151 35.64 -24.58 -17.53
C GLY A 151 34.82 -23.65 -18.43
N LYS A 152 34.04 -22.75 -17.85
CA LYS A 152 33.34 -21.68 -18.59
C LYS A 152 34.05 -20.34 -18.38
N THR A 153 34.31 -19.60 -19.46
CA THR A 153 35.07 -18.34 -19.43
C THR A 153 34.31 -17.20 -18.73
N PHE A 154 33.00 -17.09 -18.94
CA PHE A 154 32.15 -16.03 -18.37
C PHE A 154 30.86 -16.61 -17.77
N GLY A 155 30.97 -17.74 -17.06
CA GLY A 155 29.82 -18.28 -16.34
C GLY A 155 29.45 -17.42 -15.13
N PRO A 156 28.21 -17.49 -14.63
CA PRO A 156 27.80 -16.80 -13.42
C PRO A 156 28.68 -17.19 -12.23
N LYS A 157 28.92 -16.21 -11.35
CA LYS A 157 29.61 -16.37 -10.08
C LYS A 157 28.74 -15.85 -8.94
N PRO A 158 28.89 -16.43 -7.72
CA PRO A 158 28.19 -15.92 -6.57
C PRO A 158 28.52 -14.45 -6.36
N ARG A 159 27.48 -13.63 -6.22
CA ARG A 159 27.60 -12.19 -5.98
C ARG A 159 26.37 -11.68 -5.26
N ASP A 160 26.55 -10.57 -4.56
CA ASP A 160 25.44 -9.80 -4.02
C ASP A 160 24.76 -9.00 -5.16
N PHE A 161 23.43 -9.01 -5.15
CA PHE A 161 22.60 -8.26 -6.08
C PHE A 161 21.97 -7.03 -5.45
N SER A 162 22.13 -6.84 -4.13
CA SER A 162 21.55 -5.71 -3.41
C SER A 162 21.95 -4.38 -4.06
N THR A 163 20.96 -3.51 -4.27
CA THR A 163 21.15 -2.16 -4.80
C THR A 163 21.00 -1.15 -3.68
N LYS A 164 21.55 0.06 -3.85
CA LYS A 164 21.43 1.11 -2.82
C LYS A 164 20.26 2.05 -3.15
N LEU A 165 19.34 2.22 -2.21
CA LEU A 165 18.30 3.24 -2.27
C LEU A 165 18.42 4.20 -1.08
N ASN A 166 18.20 5.49 -1.30
CA ASN A 166 18.24 6.47 -0.21
C ASN A 166 17.04 6.24 0.72
N LYS A 167 17.28 6.20 2.04
CA LYS A 167 16.22 5.99 3.05
C LYS A 167 15.01 6.91 2.84
N LYS A 168 15.24 8.21 2.64
CA LYS A 168 14.15 9.19 2.41
C LYS A 168 13.29 8.90 1.18
N VAL A 169 13.87 8.29 0.15
CA VAL A 169 13.14 7.91 -1.08
C VAL A 169 12.31 6.66 -0.81
N TYR A 170 12.86 5.70 -0.07
CA TYR A 170 12.14 4.50 0.35
C TYR A 170 10.95 4.83 1.27
N ASP A 171 11.17 5.66 2.29
CA ASP A 171 10.12 6.15 3.20
C ASP A 171 9.00 6.91 2.46
N LEU A 172 9.36 7.68 1.43
CA LEU A 172 8.39 8.33 0.55
C LEU A 172 7.62 7.32 -0.31
N ALA A 173 8.24 6.21 -0.71
CA ALA A 173 7.59 5.12 -1.43
C ALA A 173 6.49 4.46 -0.57
N TRP A 174 6.81 4.15 0.68
CA TRP A 174 5.87 3.63 1.67
C TRP A 174 4.63 4.51 1.83
N ARG A 175 4.83 5.80 2.12
CA ARG A 175 3.71 6.75 2.25
C ARG A 175 2.93 6.92 0.94
N THR A 176 3.61 6.86 -0.21
CA THR A 176 2.94 6.92 -1.52
C THR A 176 2.07 5.68 -1.76
N ALA A 177 2.54 4.48 -1.38
CA ALA A 177 1.77 3.24 -1.50
C ALA A 177 0.54 3.25 -0.59
N LEU A 178 0.69 3.66 0.67
CA LEU A 178 -0.44 3.82 1.60
C LEU A 178 -1.43 4.87 1.10
N SER A 179 -0.94 6.01 0.63
CA SER A 179 -1.78 7.06 0.04
C SER A 179 -2.55 6.57 -1.19
N TYR A 180 -1.93 5.71 -2.00
CA TYR A 180 -2.58 5.09 -3.15
C TYR A 180 -3.73 4.18 -2.72
N ARG A 181 -3.52 3.31 -1.73
CA ARG A 181 -4.57 2.43 -1.18
C ARG A 181 -5.69 3.21 -0.51
N TYR A 182 -5.32 4.22 0.28
CA TYR A 182 -6.29 5.10 0.92
C TYR A 182 -7.19 5.81 -0.11
N LYS A 183 -6.62 6.40 -1.16
CA LYS A 183 -7.38 7.12 -2.20
C LYS A 183 -8.35 6.22 -2.97
N ARG A 184 -8.07 4.92 -3.06
CA ARG A 184 -8.95 3.93 -3.70
C ARG A 184 -9.97 3.31 -2.75
N GLY A 185 -9.94 3.65 -1.46
CA GLY A 185 -10.77 2.99 -0.44
C GLY A 185 -10.37 1.53 -0.20
N GLU A 186 -9.13 1.15 -0.53
CA GLU A 186 -8.60 -0.21 -0.38
C GLU A 186 -7.83 -0.41 0.92
N LEU A 187 -7.55 0.68 1.65
CA LEU A 187 -6.93 0.66 2.97
C LEU A 187 -8.03 0.68 4.04
N ILE A 188 -8.13 -0.41 4.80
CA ILE A 188 -9.09 -0.58 5.89
C ILE A 188 -8.31 -0.60 7.20
N VAL A 189 -8.66 0.29 8.12
CA VAL A 189 -7.99 0.39 9.41
C VAL A 189 -8.89 -0.20 10.47
N THR A 190 -8.36 -1.13 11.25
CA THR A 190 -9.09 -1.87 12.27
C THR A 190 -8.57 -1.49 13.65
N GLU A 191 -9.38 -1.66 14.70
CA GLU A 191 -8.89 -1.69 16.07
C GLU A 191 -7.78 -2.73 16.26
N ASP A 192 -7.03 -2.59 17.34
CA ASP A 192 -6.00 -3.56 17.72
C ASP A 192 -6.66 -4.86 18.15
N GLY A 193 -6.08 -6.02 17.80
CA GLY A 193 -6.69 -7.32 18.05
C GLY A 193 -7.34 -7.94 16.81
N LEU A 194 -6.75 -7.70 15.63
CA LEU A 194 -7.17 -8.28 14.36
C LEU A 194 -6.85 -9.79 14.35
N ASP A 195 -7.76 -10.61 14.87
CA ASP A 195 -7.65 -12.08 14.83
C ASP A 195 -8.89 -12.72 14.22
N LEU A 196 -8.71 -13.81 13.49
CA LEU A 196 -9.79 -14.48 12.77
C LEU A 196 -10.80 -15.09 13.77
N PRO A 197 -12.08 -14.70 13.74
CA PRO A 197 -13.10 -15.27 14.63
C PRO A 197 -13.38 -16.71 14.20
N LEU A 198 -12.93 -17.68 14.99
CA LEU A 198 -13.28 -19.09 14.80
C LEU A 198 -14.44 -19.47 15.74
N PRO A 199 -15.38 -20.33 15.31
CA PRO A 199 -16.50 -20.74 16.17
C PRO A 199 -16.03 -21.44 17.45
N ASN A 200 -16.67 -21.15 18.57
CA ASN A 200 -16.32 -21.70 19.88
C ASN A 200 -16.38 -23.24 19.90
N ASP A 201 -17.37 -23.82 19.23
CA ASP A 201 -17.52 -25.28 19.11
C ASP A 201 -16.30 -25.92 18.43
N PHE A 202 -15.76 -25.25 17.40
CA PHE A 202 -14.56 -25.70 16.71
C PHE A 202 -13.33 -25.61 17.62
N LEU A 203 -13.16 -24.49 18.34
CA LEU A 203 -12.05 -24.32 19.30
C LEU A 203 -12.06 -25.41 20.38
N TRP A 204 -13.24 -25.73 20.91
CA TRP A 204 -13.40 -26.79 21.91
C TRP A 204 -13.00 -28.17 21.37
N LEU A 205 -13.42 -28.47 20.14
CA LEU A 205 -13.15 -29.72 19.46
C LEU A 205 -11.66 -29.90 19.10
N ALA A 206 -11.04 -28.85 18.55
CA ALA A 206 -9.62 -28.82 18.23
C ALA A 206 -8.75 -28.87 19.49
N GLY A 207 -9.09 -28.07 20.52
CA GLY A 207 -8.40 -28.09 21.81
C GLY A 207 -8.51 -29.43 22.55
N GLY A 208 -9.61 -30.17 22.34
CA GLY A 208 -9.80 -31.51 22.88
C GLY A 208 -9.03 -32.62 22.14
N GLY A 209 -8.35 -32.31 21.02
CA GLY A 209 -7.62 -33.30 20.22
C GLY A 209 -8.51 -34.39 19.61
N LYS A 210 -9.81 -34.13 19.45
CA LYS A 210 -10.79 -35.11 18.94
C LYS A 210 -10.83 -35.15 17.41
N LEU A 211 -10.32 -34.10 16.75
CA LEU A 211 -10.31 -34.00 15.31
C LEU A 211 -8.95 -34.44 14.76
N SER A 212 -8.97 -35.08 13.61
CA SER A 212 -7.75 -35.27 12.82
C SER A 212 -7.26 -33.93 12.28
N ARG A 213 -5.94 -33.71 12.24
CA ARG A 213 -5.34 -32.48 11.69
C ARG A 213 -5.87 -32.10 10.31
N GLU A 214 -6.06 -33.07 9.42
CA GLU A 214 -6.59 -32.84 8.07
C GLU A 214 -8.02 -32.25 8.10
N LEU A 215 -8.84 -32.66 9.07
CA LEU A 215 -10.21 -32.18 9.26
C LEU A 215 -10.22 -30.78 9.88
N GLU A 216 -9.31 -30.50 10.82
CA GLU A 216 -9.09 -29.15 11.36
C GLU A 216 -8.67 -28.19 10.25
N ASP A 217 -7.63 -28.55 9.50
CA ASP A 217 -7.12 -27.75 8.39
C ASP A 217 -8.19 -27.56 7.30
N GLY A 218 -8.97 -28.60 7.02
CA GLY A 218 -10.08 -28.55 6.07
C GLY A 218 -11.19 -27.60 6.51
N TYR A 219 -11.55 -27.64 7.79
CA TYR A 219 -12.55 -26.75 8.39
C TYR A 219 -12.08 -25.29 8.35
N VAL A 220 -10.85 -25.01 8.81
CA VAL A 220 -10.29 -23.65 8.83
C VAL A 220 -10.21 -23.08 7.42
N ARG A 221 -9.75 -23.87 6.43
CA ARG A 221 -9.72 -23.44 5.02
C ARG A 221 -11.10 -23.04 4.50
N LYS A 222 -12.12 -23.85 4.78
CA LYS A 222 -13.50 -23.57 4.36
C LYS A 222 -14.06 -22.33 5.06
N TRP A 223 -13.83 -22.21 6.38
CA TRP A 223 -14.26 -21.06 7.16
C TRP A 223 -13.65 -19.75 6.66
N VAL A 224 -12.33 -19.73 6.42
CA VAL A 224 -11.65 -18.55 5.85
C VAL A 224 -12.22 -18.21 4.48
N HIS A 225 -12.44 -19.20 3.61
CA HIS A 225 -13.04 -18.97 2.30
C HIS A 225 -14.44 -18.35 2.40
N GLU A 226 -15.31 -18.88 3.26
CA GLU A 226 -16.66 -18.36 3.49
C GLU A 226 -16.63 -16.94 4.07
N PHE A 227 -15.80 -16.69 5.08
CA PHE A 227 -15.60 -15.39 5.71
C PHE A 227 -15.09 -14.33 4.73
N MET A 228 -14.10 -14.68 3.91
CA MET A 228 -13.54 -13.78 2.91
C MET A 228 -14.52 -13.53 1.75
N THR A 229 -15.33 -14.53 1.40
CA THR A 229 -16.39 -14.38 0.39
C THR A 229 -17.51 -13.47 0.89
N SER A 230 -17.93 -13.59 2.15
CA SER A 230 -18.98 -12.73 2.74
C SER A 230 -18.59 -11.26 2.81
N LEU A 231 -17.29 -10.96 2.98
CA LEU A 231 -16.76 -9.59 2.97
C LEU A 231 -16.37 -9.09 1.57
N ASN A 232 -16.49 -9.92 0.53
CA ASN A 232 -15.96 -9.64 -0.82
C ASN A 232 -14.45 -9.33 -0.81
N TRP A 233 -13.69 -9.97 0.07
CA TRP A 233 -12.24 -9.78 0.28
C TRP A 233 -11.38 -10.92 -0.24
N GLY A 234 -12.00 -11.98 -0.73
CA GLY A 234 -11.33 -13.16 -1.25
C GLY A 234 -10.58 -12.95 -2.57
N LYS A 235 -10.22 -14.07 -3.20
CA LYS A 235 -9.45 -14.13 -4.45
C LYS A 235 -10.09 -13.32 -5.59
N GLU A 236 -11.41 -13.34 -5.71
CA GLU A 236 -12.15 -12.64 -6.76
C GLU A 236 -11.94 -11.12 -6.72
N ALA A 237 -11.70 -10.56 -5.54
CA ALA A 237 -11.47 -9.13 -5.35
C ALA A 237 -9.98 -8.75 -5.30
N GLY A 238 -9.08 -9.64 -5.74
CA GLY A 238 -7.64 -9.39 -5.78
C GLY A 238 -6.88 -9.79 -4.53
N ARG A 239 -7.49 -10.59 -3.62
CA ARG A 239 -6.95 -10.99 -2.32
C ARG A 239 -6.77 -9.82 -1.35
N THR A 240 -6.64 -10.15 -0.07
CA THR A 240 -6.43 -9.17 1.00
C THR A 240 -5.17 -9.47 1.80
N THR A 241 -4.38 -8.43 2.10
CA THR A 241 -3.26 -8.52 3.04
C THR A 241 -3.70 -8.00 4.39
N PHE A 242 -3.58 -8.81 5.44
CA PHE A 242 -3.76 -8.42 6.83
C PHE A 242 -2.40 -8.07 7.43
N ILE A 243 -2.31 -6.93 8.09
CA ILE A 243 -1.09 -6.44 8.74
C ILE A 243 -1.38 -6.24 10.23
N THR A 244 -0.67 -6.98 11.07
CA THR A 244 -0.81 -6.97 12.53
C THR A 244 0.47 -6.50 13.21
N GLY A 245 0.37 -5.83 14.36
CA GLY A 245 1.53 -5.49 15.19
C GLY A 245 2.09 -6.71 15.92
N ASP A 246 1.19 -7.53 16.48
CA ASP A 246 1.55 -8.78 17.13
C ASP A 246 1.21 -10.00 16.25
N LYS A 247 1.83 -11.15 16.55
CA LYS A 247 1.47 -12.42 15.92
C LYS A 247 0.11 -12.94 16.43
N ARG A 248 -0.85 -13.09 15.52
CA ARG A 248 -2.25 -13.53 15.80
C ARG A 248 -2.48 -14.96 15.31
N PRO A 249 -2.41 -16.00 16.17
CA PRO A 249 -2.25 -17.38 15.73
C PRO A 249 -3.36 -17.87 14.80
N ASN A 250 -4.63 -17.57 15.09
CA ASN A 250 -5.76 -18.05 14.27
C ASN A 250 -5.74 -17.41 12.88
N LEU A 251 -5.43 -16.11 12.81
CA LEU A 251 -5.28 -15.38 11.56
C LEU A 251 -4.10 -15.91 10.72
N PHE A 252 -2.91 -16.08 11.30
CA PHE A 252 -1.73 -16.59 10.57
C PHE A 252 -1.93 -18.03 10.11
N THR A 253 -2.39 -18.94 10.98
CA THR A 253 -2.68 -20.33 10.61
C THR A 253 -3.79 -20.39 9.55
N GLY A 254 -4.83 -19.55 9.69
CA GLY A 254 -5.90 -19.46 8.70
C GLY A 254 -5.41 -19.11 7.30
N PHE A 255 -4.57 -18.09 7.16
CA PHE A 255 -4.04 -17.66 5.86
C PHE A 255 -2.86 -18.49 5.36
N GLU A 256 -2.12 -19.19 6.23
CA GLU A 256 -1.16 -20.20 5.81
C GLU A 256 -1.86 -21.36 5.09
N LEU A 257 -2.99 -21.82 5.64
CA LEU A 257 -3.80 -22.87 5.04
C LEU A 257 -4.62 -22.39 3.83
N ALA A 258 -5.16 -21.16 3.88
CA ALA A 258 -6.03 -20.58 2.87
C ALA A 258 -5.35 -19.45 2.06
N GLY A 259 -4.08 -19.62 1.69
CA GLY A 259 -3.27 -18.60 0.99
C GLY A 259 -3.80 -18.16 -0.40
N ALA A 260 -4.85 -18.82 -0.92
CA ALA A 260 -5.54 -18.39 -2.13
C ALA A 260 -6.36 -17.10 -1.93
N GLU A 261 -6.89 -16.88 -0.71
CA GLU A 261 -7.78 -15.75 -0.37
C GLU A 261 -7.02 -14.50 0.05
N GLY A 262 -5.87 -14.65 0.69
CA GLY A 262 -5.15 -13.53 1.29
C GLY A 262 -3.80 -13.92 1.88
N ARG A 263 -3.18 -12.96 2.55
CA ARG A 263 -1.95 -13.13 3.32
C ARG A 263 -2.08 -12.42 4.66
N ALA A 264 -1.43 -12.98 5.67
CA ALA A 264 -1.22 -12.35 6.96
C ALA A 264 0.28 -12.03 7.10
N LEU A 265 0.60 -10.79 7.43
CA LEU A 265 1.96 -10.32 7.68
C LEU A 265 2.03 -9.59 9.02
N GLU A 266 3.12 -9.80 9.75
CA GLU A 266 3.47 -8.95 10.88
C GLU A 266 4.05 -7.65 10.36
N LEU A 267 3.91 -6.56 11.12
CA LEU A 267 4.37 -5.22 10.74
C LEU A 267 5.82 -5.20 10.24
N TRP A 268 6.71 -5.95 10.90
CA TRP A 268 8.14 -6.01 10.60
C TRP A 268 8.46 -6.69 9.26
N ASP A 269 7.55 -7.53 8.77
CA ASP A 269 7.73 -8.35 7.57
C ASP A 269 7.07 -7.72 6.33
N VAL A 270 6.41 -6.56 6.46
CA VAL A 270 5.75 -5.89 5.35
C VAL A 270 6.78 -5.16 4.48
N ASP A 271 6.63 -5.27 3.16
CA ASP A 271 7.36 -4.47 2.17
C ASP A 271 6.43 -3.54 1.35
N VAL A 272 7.00 -2.57 0.61
CA VAL A 272 6.23 -1.72 -0.33
C VAL A 272 5.56 -2.59 -1.39
N LYS A 273 6.24 -3.64 -1.86
CA LYS A 273 5.68 -4.61 -2.78
C LYS A 273 4.38 -5.25 -2.25
N ASP A 274 4.32 -5.63 -0.97
CA ASP A 274 3.13 -6.27 -0.40
C ASP A 274 1.94 -5.32 -0.34
N LEU A 275 2.19 -4.04 -0.06
CA LEU A 275 1.18 -2.99 -0.14
C LEU A 275 0.66 -2.78 -1.56
N LEU A 276 1.36 -3.22 -2.60
CA LEU A 276 0.98 -3.03 -4.01
C LEU A 276 0.46 -4.31 -4.69
N GLU A 277 0.69 -5.49 -4.13
CA GLU A 277 0.36 -6.77 -4.76
C GLU A 277 -1.13 -7.13 -4.68
N THR A 278 -1.76 -6.92 -3.52
CA THR A 278 -3.13 -7.38 -3.25
C THR A 278 -4.20 -6.35 -3.62
N GLY A 279 -5.49 -6.72 -3.54
CA GLY A 279 -6.61 -5.83 -3.80
C GLY A 279 -6.84 -4.86 -2.64
N ARG A 280 -6.89 -5.39 -1.41
CA ARG A 280 -7.14 -4.62 -0.18
C ARG A 280 -6.07 -4.87 0.87
N ILE A 281 -5.87 -3.86 1.71
CA ILE A 281 -4.94 -3.92 2.84
C ILE A 281 -5.75 -3.62 4.11
N VAL A 282 -5.78 -4.57 5.05
CA VAL A 282 -6.41 -4.44 6.36
C VAL A 282 -5.31 -4.33 7.40
N ILE A 283 -5.24 -3.21 8.12
CA ILE A 283 -4.13 -2.91 9.05
C ILE A 283 -4.70 -2.62 10.44
N GLU A 284 -4.10 -3.18 11.48
CA GLU A 284 -4.33 -2.72 12.86
C GLU A 284 -3.98 -1.23 13.00
N ARG A 285 -4.74 -0.51 13.81
CA ARG A 285 -4.53 0.91 14.08
C ARG A 285 -3.13 1.19 14.64
N SER A 286 -2.68 0.40 15.61
CA SER A 286 -1.32 0.50 16.18
C SER A 286 -0.26 0.27 15.11
N ALA A 287 -0.38 -0.79 14.32
CA ALA A 287 0.54 -1.11 13.23
C ALA A 287 0.60 -0.01 12.17
N LEU A 288 -0.53 0.59 11.79
CA LEU A 288 -0.56 1.72 10.86
C LEU A 288 0.21 2.93 11.41
N LYS A 289 0.05 3.22 12.71
CA LYS A 289 0.72 4.34 13.35
C LYS A 289 2.23 4.14 13.40
N GLU A 290 2.68 2.96 13.80
CA GLU A 290 4.09 2.58 13.85
C GLU A 290 4.73 2.59 12.46
N MET A 291 4.03 2.01 11.47
CA MET A 291 4.48 2.01 10.07
C MET A 291 4.70 3.44 9.53
N ILE A 292 3.82 4.40 9.86
CA ILE A 292 3.99 5.80 9.46
C ILE A 292 5.16 6.44 10.22
N GLU A 293 5.32 6.10 11.50
CA GLU A 293 6.39 6.62 12.35
C GLU A 293 7.78 6.20 11.88
N ASP A 294 7.91 4.98 11.35
CA ASP A 294 9.16 4.46 10.78
C ASP A 294 9.53 5.10 9.43
N HIS A 295 8.51 5.47 8.63
CA HIS A 295 8.66 5.94 7.25
C HIS A 295 8.43 7.45 7.07
N GLN A 296 8.83 8.26 8.04
CA GLN A 296 8.74 9.74 8.01
C GLN A 296 10.11 10.45 8.09
N SER A 297 11.22 9.81 7.69
CA SER A 297 12.57 10.41 7.83
C SER A 297 12.84 11.66 6.98
N ASP A 298 12.03 11.91 5.95
CA ASP A 298 12.06 13.15 5.16
C ASP A 298 11.28 14.29 5.83
N LEU A 299 10.29 13.97 6.66
CA LEU A 299 9.45 14.93 7.37
C LEU A 299 10.04 15.33 8.73
N VAL A 300 10.70 14.39 9.40
CA VAL A 300 11.33 14.61 10.72
C VAL A 300 12.83 14.78 10.55
N THR A 301 13.34 15.98 10.86
CA THR A 301 14.78 16.24 10.85
C THR A 301 15.39 15.98 12.23
N ARG A 302 16.55 15.30 12.25
CA ARG A 302 17.36 15.14 13.47
C ARG A 302 18.17 16.40 13.81
N VAL A 303 18.22 17.35 12.88
CA VAL A 303 18.94 18.62 13.03
C VAL A 303 18.09 19.56 13.89
N ALA A 304 18.67 20.06 14.98
CA ALA A 304 18.06 21.13 15.76
C ALA A 304 18.40 22.48 15.11
N VAL A 305 17.38 23.29 14.81
CA VAL A 305 17.54 24.67 14.34
C VAL A 305 17.19 25.56 15.53
N GLN A 306 18.12 26.42 15.94
CA GLN A 306 17.93 27.30 17.10
C GLN A 306 17.53 26.54 18.39
N GLY A 307 18.09 25.34 18.59
CA GLY A 307 17.79 24.49 19.76
C GLY A 307 16.47 23.72 19.67
N LEU A 308 15.63 23.97 18.65
CA LEU A 308 14.37 23.24 18.44
C LEU A 308 14.51 22.19 17.34
N ARG A 309 14.02 20.98 17.61
CA ARG A 309 13.91 19.91 16.59
C ARG A 309 12.57 20.06 15.88
N GLN A 310 12.55 19.91 14.55
CA GLN A 310 11.28 19.87 13.83
C GLN A 310 10.48 18.65 14.27
N LYS A 311 9.32 18.88 14.88
CA LYS A 311 8.36 17.83 15.19
C LYS A 311 7.72 17.34 13.89
N GLY A 312 7.55 16.02 13.77
CA GLY A 312 6.78 15.42 12.69
C GLY A 312 5.32 15.87 12.71
N PRO A 313 4.61 15.74 11.58
CA PRO A 313 3.17 15.98 11.53
C PRO A 313 2.39 14.98 12.40
N ASN A 314 1.12 15.29 12.70
CA ASN A 314 0.28 14.51 13.60
C ASN A 314 0.06 13.06 13.09
N LEU A 315 0.16 12.10 14.01
CA LEU A 315 0.06 10.65 13.79
C LEU A 315 -1.26 10.09 14.33
N GLY A 316 -2.39 10.47 13.73
CA GLY A 316 -3.72 9.97 14.10
C GLY A 316 -4.29 10.65 15.35
N GLU A 317 -4.80 11.87 15.21
CA GLU A 317 -5.56 12.54 16.26
C GLU A 317 -7.01 12.07 16.23
N VAL A 318 -7.51 11.51 17.33
CA VAL A 318 -8.89 11.05 17.40
C VAL A 318 -9.84 12.25 17.40
N LEU A 319 -10.62 12.40 16.34
CA LEU A 319 -11.64 13.44 16.19
C LEU A 319 -12.95 13.05 16.87
N VAL A 320 -13.40 11.81 16.66
CA VAL A 320 -14.67 11.30 17.16
C VAL A 320 -14.47 9.88 17.67
N ARG A 321 -15.08 9.57 18.82
CA ARG A 321 -15.16 8.20 19.36
C ARG A 321 -16.62 7.80 19.45
N ALA A 322 -16.93 6.59 19.00
CA ALA A 322 -18.22 5.97 19.25
C ALA A 322 -18.45 5.79 20.76
N PRO A 323 -19.69 5.94 21.24
CA PRO A 323 -20.02 5.66 22.64
C PRO A 323 -19.60 4.23 23.01
N ARG A 324 -19.12 4.03 24.24
CA ARG A 324 -18.97 2.69 24.82
C ARG A 324 -20.34 2.31 25.38
N TYR A 325 -21.00 1.34 24.77
CA TYR A 325 -22.15 0.68 25.40
C TYR A 325 -21.64 -0.37 26.39
#